data_AF-A0A9N9GHD6-F1
#
_entry.id   AF-A0A9N9GHD6-F1
#
_cell.length_a   1.000
_cell.length_b   1.000
_cell.length_c   1.000
_cell.angle_alpha   90.00
_cell.angle_beta   90.00
_cell.angle_gamma   90.00
#
_symmetry.space_group_name_H-M   'P 1'
#
loop_
_entity.id
_entity.type
_entity.pdbx_description
1 polymer ?
#
loop_
_entity_poly.entity_id
_entity_poly.type
_entity_poly.pdbx_seq_one_letter_code
_entity_poly.pdbx_strand_id
1 'polypeptide(L)' 'MRPWSNTETSHLLMLCQIHGRDWRLISKLHGRTPKEYFELNPVLRRQPTRIVRRQE' A
#
# COMPACT_ATOMS: atom_id res chain seq x y z
N MET A 1 -18.47 3.63 -1.33
CA MET A 1 -17.00 3.54 -1.47
C MET A 1 -16.62 4.06 -2.85
N ARG A 2 -15.69 5.02 -2.95
CA ARG A 2 -15.17 5.49 -4.26
C ARG A 2 -14.27 4.40 -4.85
N PRO A 3 -14.44 4.01 -6.12
CA PRO A 3 -13.58 3.03 -6.77
C PRO A 3 -12.13 3.53 -6.77
N TRP A 4 -11.20 2.60 -6.55
CA TRP A 4 -9.78 2.91 -6.60
C TRP A 4 -9.32 3.08 -8.04
N SER A 5 -8.63 4.17 -8.31
CA SER A 5 -7.96 4.36 -9.58
C SER A 5 -6.69 3.53 -9.68
N ASN A 6 -6.25 3.24 -10.91
CA ASN A 6 -4.96 2.61 -11.16
C ASN A 6 -3.80 3.42 -10.55
N THR A 7 -3.90 4.75 -10.59
CA THR A 7 -2.92 5.67 -10.00
C THR A 7 -2.87 5.53 -8.47
N GLU A 8 -4.03 5.50 -7.80
CA GLU A 8 -4.08 5.28 -6.35
C GLU A 8 -3.49 3.93 -5.96
N THR A 9 -3.75 2.90 -6.76
CA THR A 9 -3.22 1.55 -6.53
C THR A 9 -1.70 1.53 -6.68
N SER A 10 -1.15 2.09 -7.76
CA SER A 10 0.31 2.21 -7.97
C SER A 10 0.98 3.02 -6.86
N HIS A 11 0.36 4.11 -6.41
CA HIS A 11 0.87 4.92 -5.31
C HIS A 11 0.89 4.14 -4.00
N LEU A 12 -0.17 3.38 -3.70
CA LEU A 12 -0.22 2.51 -2.53
C LEU A 12 0.87 1.43 -2.56
N LEU A 13 1.09 0.80 -3.73
CA LEU A 13 2.14 -0.21 -3.90
C LEU A 13 3.53 0.39 -3.69
N MET A 14 3.78 1.59 -4.20
CA MET A 14 5.04 2.32 -3.98
C MET A 14 5.25 2.64 -2.51
N LEU A 15 4.22 3.14 -1.81
CA LEU A 15 4.28 3.41 -0.37
C LEU A 15 4.53 2.11 0.44
N CYS A 16 3.93 0.99 0.03
CA CYS A 16 4.19 -0.32 0.65
C CYS A 16 5.64 -0.80 0.41
N GLN A 17 6.23 -0.47 -0.73
CA GLN A 17 7.63 -0.81 -1.01
C GLN A 17 8.60 0.02 -0.17
N ILE A 18 8.31 1.32 0.03
CA ILE A 18 9.18 2.24 0.77
C ILE A 18 9.05 2.04 2.28
N HIS A 19 7.82 1.94 2.77
CA HIS A 19 7.51 1.93 4.21
C HIS A 19 7.13 0.53 4.75
N GLY A 20 7.07 -0.49 3.90
CA GLY A 20 6.66 -1.83 4.28
C GLY A 20 5.16 -1.93 4.57
N ARG A 21 4.80 -2.64 5.65
CA ARG A 21 3.41 -2.84 6.10
C ARG A 21 2.96 -1.82 7.16
N ASP A 22 3.56 -0.63 7.20
CA ASP A 22 3.12 0.42 8.10
C ASP A 22 1.83 1.10 7.59
N TRP A 23 0.70 0.43 7.77
CA TRP A 23 -0.60 0.91 7.31
C TRP A 23 -1.03 2.22 7.97
N ARG A 24 -0.51 2.54 9.18
CA ARG A 24 -0.80 3.81 9.85
C ARG A 24 -0.10 4.96 9.11
N LEU A 25 1.17 4.80 8.77
CA LEU A 25 1.90 5.78 7.99
C LEU A 25 1.35 5.90 6.56
N ILE A 26 1.14 4.76 5.90
CA ILE A 26 0.59 4.70 4.54
C ILE A 26 -0.79 5.36 4.48
N SER A 27 -1.65 5.16 5.47
CA SER A 27 -2.96 5.84 5.53
C SER A 27 -2.86 7.36 5.57
N LYS A 28 -1.84 7.90 6.27
CA LYS A 28 -1.60 9.34 6.34
C LYS A 28 -1.05 9.88 5.02
N LEU A 29 -0.17 9.14 4.36
CA LEU A 29 0.48 9.55 3.11
C LEU A 29 -0.42 9.40 1.88
N HIS A 30 -1.26 8.37 1.86
CA HIS A 30 -2.16 8.07 0.74
C HIS A 30 -3.50 8.80 0.87
N GLY A 31 -3.88 9.22 2.08
CA GLY A 31 -5.13 9.94 2.35
C GLY A 31 -6.37 9.05 2.40
N ARG A 32 -6.20 7.73 2.47
CA ARG A 32 -7.27 6.73 2.61
C ARG A 32 -7.20 6.06 3.97
N THR A 33 -8.36 5.68 4.50
CA THR A 33 -8.44 5.05 5.81
C THR A 33 -7.92 3.61 5.78
N PRO A 34 -7.34 3.10 6.88
CA PRO A 34 -6.85 1.72 6.94
C PRO A 34 -7.89 0.68 6.52
N LYS A 35 -9.17 0.93 6.87
CA LYS A 35 -10.30 0.06 6.54
C LYS A 35 -10.50 -0.13 5.03
N GLU A 36 -10.27 0.92 4.24
CA GLU A 36 -10.42 0.88 2.78
C GLU A 36 -9.37 -0.04 2.12
N TYR A 37 -8.17 -0.17 2.68
CA TYR A 37 -7.15 -1.11 2.16
C TYR A 37 -7.56 -2.58 2.34
N PHE A 38 -8.23 -2.89 3.46
CA PHE A 38 -8.68 -4.25 3.75
C PHE A 38 -9.84 -4.67 2.86
N GLU A 39 -10.76 -3.74 2.56
CA GLU A 39 -11.86 -4.01 1.61
C GLU A 39 -11.35 -4.15 0.18
N LEU A 40 -10.28 -3.44 -0.18
CA LEU A 40 -9.79 -3.46 -1.55
C LEU A 40 -9.03 -4.72 -1.93
N ASN A 41 -8.31 -5.39 -1.00
CA ASN A 41 -7.22 -6.23 -1.51
C ASN A 41 -6.87 -7.57 -0.82
N PRO A 42 -7.27 -8.70 -1.43
CA PRO A 42 -6.55 -9.98 -1.30
C PRO A 42 -5.13 -10.00 -1.90
N VAL A 43 -4.73 -9.07 -2.78
CA VAL A 43 -3.36 -8.96 -3.34
C VAL A 43 -2.37 -8.35 -2.33
N LEU A 44 -2.79 -7.40 -1.49
CA LEU A 44 -1.93 -6.90 -0.40
C LEU A 44 -1.64 -7.98 0.65
N ARG A 45 -2.56 -8.95 0.84
CA ARG A 45 -2.30 -10.17 1.64
C ARG A 45 -1.20 -11.03 1.04
N ARG A 46 -1.11 -11.07 -0.30
CA ARG A 46 -0.19 -11.93 -1.07
C ARG A 46 1.11 -11.26 -1.50
N GLN A 47 1.33 -9.98 -1.20
CA GLN A 47 2.59 -9.35 -1.55
C GLN A 47 3.75 -10.10 -0.88
N PRO A 48 4.64 -10.72 -1.66
CA PRO A 48 5.91 -11.16 -1.13
C PRO A 48 6.63 -9.88 -0.74
N THR A 49 7.04 -9.78 0.53
CA THR A 49 7.98 -8.79 1.00
C THR A 49 9.33 -9.05 0.33
N ARG A 50 9.43 -8.86 -1.00
CA ARG A 50 10.70 -8.61 -1.65
C ARG A 50 11.03 -7.16 -1.34
N ILE A 51 11.45 -6.97 -0.09
CA ILE A 51 12.29 -5.84 0.30
C ILE A 51 13.51 -5.98 -0.60
N VAL A 52 13.51 -5.29 -1.73
CA VAL A 52 14.75 -5.02 -2.45
C VAL A 52 15.47 -4.04 -1.55
N ARG A 53 16.25 -4.57 -0.60
CA ARG A 53 17.30 -3.80 0.06
C ARG A 53 18.24 -3.38 -1.08
N ARG A 54 18.04 -2.18 -1.63
CA ARG A 54 19.17 -1.46 -2.22
C ARG A 54 20.07 -1.11 -1.04
N GLN A 55 21.12 -1.91 -0.87
CA GLN A 55 22.31 -1.48 -0.17
C GLN A 55 22.97 -0.44 -1.07
N GLU A 56 23.07 0.79 -0.59
CA GLU A 56 24.14 1.72 -0.94
C GLU A 56 24.89 2.04 0.35
#